data_AF-A0A0H3GBX5-F1
#
_entry.id   AF-A0A0H3GBX5-F1
#
_cell.length_a   1.000
_cell.length_b   1.000
_cell.length_c   1.000
_cell.angle_alpha   90.00
_cell.angle_beta   90.00
_cell.angle_gamma   90.00
#
_symmetry.space_group_name_H-M   'P 1'
#
loop_
_entity.id
_entity.type
_entity.pdbx_description
1 polymer ?
#
loop_
_entity_poly.entity_id
_entity_poly.type
_entity_poly.pdbx_seq_one_letter_code
_entity_poly.pdbx_strand_id
1 'polypeptide(L)'
;MELDALIKAVTEEVMRRLQLPEKKMIIMGQDSEHTLRQCYLKEYQVSLYDRSERACDILLLEELDIAELARISLFAPMNKKEQFITDHLLAGRPTWIMKSGIKAHAYKRSAKYGIRQLFQEYEEKLSRFGVEFIESPVKDTKESKVITEQDVEKLTKNKSEFILPKGSFLTPLAKDYLQENRISIKES
;
A
#
# COMPACT_ATOMS: atom_id res chain seq x y z
N MET A 1 27.18 26.59 -26.21
CA MET A 1 27.72 26.14 -24.92
C MET A 1 26.79 26.49 -23.75
N GLU A 2 26.42 27.75 -23.52
CA GLU A 2 25.45 28.14 -22.46
C GLU A 2 24.03 27.56 -22.68
N LEU A 3 23.54 27.60 -23.93
CA LEU A 3 22.19 27.12 -24.28
C LEU A 3 22.07 25.60 -24.15
N ASP A 4 23.08 24.85 -24.57
CA ASP A 4 23.09 23.38 -24.46
C ASP A 4 23.15 22.92 -23.00
N ALA A 5 23.88 23.65 -22.16
CA ALA A 5 23.93 23.41 -20.72
C ALA A 5 22.58 23.69 -20.05
N LEU A 6 21.89 24.76 -20.45
CA LEU A 6 20.55 25.08 -19.96
C LEU A 6 19.51 24.05 -20.43
N ILE A 7 19.53 23.65 -21.70
CA ILE A 7 18.64 22.61 -22.24
C ILE A 7 18.87 21.30 -21.48
N LYS A 8 20.13 20.93 -21.24
CA LYS A 8 20.47 19.72 -20.48
C LYS A 8 20.00 19.79 -19.03
N ALA A 9 20.21 20.92 -18.34
CA ALA A 9 19.75 21.12 -16.97
C ALA A 9 18.22 21.10 -16.86
N VAL A 10 17.51 21.72 -17.80
CA VAL A 10 16.04 21.69 -17.86
C VAL A 10 15.55 20.28 -18.16
N THR A 11 16.22 19.57 -19.07
CA THR A 11 15.86 18.19 -19.42
C THR A 11 16.12 17.25 -18.25
N GLU A 12 17.25 17.36 -17.57
CA GLU A 12 17.55 16.60 -16.35
C GLU A 12 16.54 16.90 -15.23
N GLU A 13 16.18 18.16 -15.04
CA GLU A 13 15.16 18.56 -14.05
C GLU A 13 13.76 18.06 -14.42
N VAL A 14 13.38 18.11 -15.69
CA VAL A 14 12.10 17.57 -16.20
C VAL A 14 12.09 16.04 -16.07
N MET A 15 13.16 15.35 -16.45
CA MET A 15 13.30 13.90 -16.31
C MET A 15 13.28 13.47 -14.83
N ARG A 16 13.88 14.27 -13.94
CA ARG A 16 13.83 14.05 -12.49
C ARG A 16 12.42 14.20 -11.92
N ARG A 17 11.63 15.16 -12.43
CA ARG A 17 10.22 15.34 -12.06
C ARG A 17 9.29 14.29 -12.67
N LEU A 18 9.70 13.68 -13.78
CA LEU A 18 8.97 12.64 -14.50
C LEU A 18 9.45 11.21 -14.17
N GLN A 19 10.19 10.99 -13.09
CA GLN A 19 10.51 9.63 -12.65
C GLN A 19 9.20 8.90 -12.31
N LEU A 20 8.65 8.23 -13.33
CA LEU A 20 7.49 7.38 -13.20
C LEU A 20 7.92 6.13 -12.43
N PRO A 21 7.10 5.65 -11.50
CA PRO A 21 7.44 4.43 -10.79
C PRO A 21 7.60 3.26 -11.76
N GLU A 22 8.68 2.49 -11.62
CA GLU A 22 8.97 1.36 -12.51
C GLU A 22 8.00 0.18 -12.32
N LYS A 23 7.45 0.02 -11.11
CA LYS A 23 6.59 -1.11 -10.76
C LYS A 23 5.14 -0.84 -11.14
N LYS A 24 4.54 -1.76 -11.87
CA LYS A 24 3.15 -1.71 -12.29
C LYS A 24 2.23 -2.33 -11.25
N MET A 25 1.24 -1.56 -10.80
CA MET A 25 0.18 -2.03 -9.91
C MET A 25 -1.16 -2.07 -10.66
N ILE A 26 -1.85 -3.20 -10.57
CA ILE A 26 -3.22 -3.32 -11.10
C ILE A 26 -4.20 -3.38 -9.93
N ILE A 27 -5.24 -2.57 -10.00
CA ILE A 27 -6.38 -2.60 -9.09
C ILE A 27 -7.57 -3.27 -9.78
N MET A 28 -8.10 -4.33 -9.19
CA MET A 28 -9.37 -4.96 -9.59
C MET A 28 -10.49 -4.44 -8.68
N GLY A 29 -11.22 -3.45 -9.19
CA GLY A 29 -12.21 -2.71 -8.43
C GLY A 29 -12.94 -1.69 -9.30
N GLN A 30 -13.94 -1.04 -8.73
CA GLN A 30 -14.68 0.04 -9.42
C GLN A 30 -13.92 1.37 -9.30
N ASP A 31 -13.09 1.56 -8.26
CA ASP A 31 -12.34 2.80 -7.96
C ASP A 31 -13.20 4.06 -8.23
N SER A 32 -14.45 4.03 -7.78
CA SER A 32 -15.48 5.01 -8.14
C SER A 32 -15.19 6.43 -7.64
N GLU A 33 -14.26 6.59 -6.69
CA GLU A 33 -13.82 7.89 -6.15
C GLU A 33 -12.34 8.22 -6.42
N HIS A 34 -11.62 7.41 -7.21
CA HIS A 34 -10.17 7.53 -7.43
C HIS A 34 -9.29 7.54 -6.17
N THR A 35 -9.84 7.18 -5.02
CA THR A 35 -9.16 7.22 -3.72
C THR A 35 -8.04 6.20 -3.66
N LEU A 36 -8.27 4.98 -4.15
CA LEU A 36 -7.27 3.90 -4.13
C LEU A 36 -6.09 4.22 -5.04
N ARG A 37 -6.35 4.68 -6.26
CA ARG A 37 -5.28 5.06 -7.18
C ARG A 37 -4.38 6.13 -6.57
N GLN A 38 -4.95 7.20 -6.01
CA GLN A 38 -4.19 8.30 -5.43
C GLN A 38 -3.26 7.87 -4.29
N CYS A 39 -3.65 6.86 -3.50
CA CYS A 39 -2.80 6.31 -2.44
C CYS A 39 -1.48 5.74 -2.97
N TYR A 40 -1.47 5.20 -4.19
CA TYR A 40 -0.36 4.40 -4.72
C TYR A 40 0.40 5.06 -5.88
N LEU A 41 -0.10 6.14 -6.47
CA LEU A 41 0.53 6.83 -7.62
C LEU A 41 1.97 7.31 -7.38
N LYS A 42 2.36 7.55 -6.11
CA LYS A 42 3.72 7.96 -5.76
C LYS A 42 4.74 6.82 -5.84
N GLU A 43 4.28 5.59 -5.62
CA GLU A 43 5.13 4.40 -5.48
C GLU A 43 5.00 3.43 -6.65
N TYR A 44 3.89 3.49 -7.39
CA TYR A 44 3.55 2.53 -8.45
C TYR A 44 2.93 3.21 -9.67
N GLN A 45 3.15 2.61 -10.84
CA GLN A 45 2.37 2.90 -12.02
C GLN A 45 1.03 2.16 -11.90
N VAL A 46 -0.01 2.87 -11.44
CA VAL A 46 -1.32 2.27 -11.12
C VAL A 46 -2.24 2.26 -12.35
N SER A 47 -2.78 1.10 -12.72
CA SER A 47 -3.89 0.95 -13.68
C SER A 47 -5.08 0.21 -13.05
N LEU A 48 -6.29 0.44 -13.58
CA LEU A 48 -7.40 -0.46 -13.28
C LEU A 48 -7.31 -1.67 -14.19
N TYR A 49 -7.75 -2.81 -13.68
CA TYR A 49 -7.83 -4.01 -14.46
C TYR A 49 -8.75 -3.84 -15.67
N ASP A 50 -8.19 -4.11 -16.83
CA ASP A 50 -8.91 -4.32 -18.08
C ASP A 50 -8.55 -5.71 -18.62
N ARG A 51 -9.44 -6.31 -19.42
CA ARG A 51 -9.27 -7.65 -20.00
C ARG A 51 -8.09 -7.75 -20.99
N SER A 52 -7.46 -6.64 -21.33
CA SER A 52 -6.27 -6.57 -22.18
C SER A 52 -4.95 -6.72 -21.40
N GLU A 53 -5.00 -6.56 -20.08
CA GLU A 53 -3.83 -6.64 -19.19
C GLU A 53 -3.25 -8.06 -19.16
N ARG A 54 -1.92 -8.17 -19.23
CA ARG A 54 -1.21 -9.46 -19.29
C ARG A 54 -0.33 -9.75 -18.08
N ALA A 55 0.15 -8.71 -17.40
CA ALA A 55 1.01 -8.84 -16.23
C ALA A 55 1.04 -7.54 -15.42
N CYS A 56 1.28 -7.68 -14.11
CA CYS A 56 1.61 -6.59 -13.20
C CYS A 56 2.58 -7.08 -12.14
N ASP A 57 3.27 -6.16 -11.47
CA ASP A 57 4.18 -6.53 -10.37
C ASP A 57 3.40 -6.73 -9.08
N ILE A 58 2.34 -5.93 -8.86
CA ILE A 58 1.49 -5.97 -7.68
C ILE A 58 0.02 -5.96 -8.12
N LEU A 59 -0.77 -6.82 -7.48
CA LEU A 59 -2.21 -6.90 -7.71
C LEU A 59 -2.95 -6.51 -6.42
N LEU A 60 -3.93 -5.62 -6.53
CA LEU A 60 -4.84 -5.26 -5.45
C LEU A 60 -6.28 -5.62 -5.84
N LEU A 61 -6.95 -6.42 -5.01
CA LEU A 61 -8.38 -6.71 -5.13
C LEU A 61 -9.14 -5.83 -4.14
N GLU A 62 -9.99 -4.94 -4.66
CA GLU A 62 -10.85 -4.07 -3.86
C GLU A 62 -12.00 -4.86 -3.25
N GLU A 63 -12.62 -5.75 -4.03
CA GLU A 63 -13.71 -6.62 -3.60
C GLU A 63 -13.48 -8.06 -4.02
N LEU A 64 -14.02 -8.98 -3.21
CA LEU A 64 -14.01 -10.40 -3.51
C LEU A 64 -15.36 -11.01 -3.13
N ASP A 65 -16.08 -11.55 -4.11
CA ASP A 65 -17.31 -12.29 -3.83
C ASP A 65 -17.02 -13.69 -3.25
N ILE A 66 -18.04 -14.32 -2.67
CA ILE A 66 -17.89 -15.63 -2.01
C ILE A 66 -17.45 -16.71 -3.00
N ALA A 67 -17.95 -16.65 -4.23
CA ALA A 67 -17.68 -17.64 -5.25
C ALA A 67 -16.27 -17.47 -5.83
N GLU A 68 -15.81 -16.23 -6.00
CA GLU A 68 -14.45 -15.86 -6.38
C GLU A 68 -13.45 -16.28 -5.30
N LEU A 69 -13.73 -16.00 -4.02
CA LEU A 69 -12.92 -16.45 -2.89
C LEU A 69 -12.71 -17.97 -2.94
N ALA A 70 -13.79 -18.73 -3.10
CA ALA A 70 -13.72 -20.17 -3.21
C ALA A 70 -12.88 -20.61 -4.43
N ARG A 71 -13.19 -20.09 -5.62
CA ARG A 71 -12.52 -20.49 -6.87
C ARG A 71 -11.03 -20.17 -6.89
N ILE A 72 -10.64 -18.96 -6.48
CA ILE A 72 -9.23 -18.55 -6.47
C ILE A 72 -8.46 -19.35 -5.41
N SER A 73 -9.07 -19.61 -4.24
CA SER A 73 -8.43 -20.44 -3.19
C SER A 73 -8.23 -21.91 -3.59
N LEU A 74 -8.95 -22.37 -4.61
CA LEU A 74 -8.89 -23.72 -5.14
C LEU A 74 -8.22 -23.79 -6.52
N PHE A 75 -7.71 -22.66 -7.04
CA PHE A 75 -7.19 -22.53 -8.41
C PHE A 75 -8.14 -23.10 -9.48
N ALA A 76 -9.43 -22.79 -9.35
CA ALA A 76 -10.48 -23.19 -10.27
C ALA A 76 -11.13 -21.96 -10.94
N PRO A 77 -10.37 -21.14 -11.69
CA PRO A 77 -10.89 -19.93 -12.31
C PRO A 77 -11.95 -20.24 -13.38
N MET A 78 -13.04 -19.46 -13.39
CA MET A 78 -14.14 -19.61 -14.35
C MET A 78 -14.18 -18.51 -15.42
N ASN A 79 -13.35 -17.48 -15.29
CA ASN A 79 -13.31 -16.37 -16.23
C ASN A 79 -11.90 -15.77 -16.33
N LYS A 80 -11.69 -14.88 -17.32
CA LYS A 80 -10.37 -14.27 -17.57
C LYS A 80 -9.82 -13.49 -16.38
N LYS A 81 -10.68 -12.85 -15.58
CA LYS A 81 -10.25 -12.10 -14.38
C LYS A 81 -9.70 -13.06 -13.33
N GLU A 82 -10.44 -14.12 -13.02
CA GLU A 82 -9.98 -15.14 -12.08
C GLU A 82 -8.74 -15.88 -12.57
N GLN A 83 -8.63 -16.12 -13.89
CA GLN A 83 -7.44 -16.69 -14.50
C GLN A 83 -6.23 -15.77 -14.30
N PHE A 84 -6.39 -14.46 -14.53
CA PHE A 84 -5.32 -13.49 -14.29
C PHE A 84 -4.85 -13.49 -12.84
N ILE A 85 -5.79 -13.52 -11.87
CA ILE A 85 -5.45 -13.61 -10.44
C ILE A 85 -4.68 -14.91 -10.15
N THR A 86 -5.16 -16.02 -10.69
CA THR A 86 -4.55 -17.35 -10.53
C THR A 86 -3.13 -17.38 -11.08
N ASP A 87 -2.91 -16.90 -12.31
CA ASP A 87 -1.60 -16.86 -12.96
C ASP A 87 -0.62 -15.96 -12.18
N HIS A 88 -1.12 -14.82 -11.67
CA HIS A 88 -0.33 -13.89 -10.86
C HIS A 88 0.10 -14.50 -9.52
N LEU A 89 -0.79 -15.26 -8.86
CA LEU A 89 -0.47 -16.02 -7.64
C LEU A 89 0.53 -17.15 -7.91
N LEU A 90 0.34 -17.91 -8.99
CA LEU A 90 1.26 -19.00 -9.38
C LEU A 90 2.66 -18.48 -9.72
N ALA A 91 2.77 -17.24 -10.23
CA ALA A 91 4.04 -16.57 -10.44
C ALA A 91 4.72 -16.09 -9.14
N GLY A 92 4.08 -16.26 -7.98
CA GLY A 92 4.60 -15.83 -6.67
C GLY A 92 4.65 -14.31 -6.51
N ARG A 93 3.83 -13.56 -7.26
CA ARG A 93 3.84 -12.10 -7.22
C ARG A 93 2.94 -11.56 -6.10
N PRO A 94 3.32 -10.43 -5.47
CA PRO A 94 2.52 -9.82 -4.41
C PRO A 94 1.07 -9.58 -4.82
N THR A 95 0.15 -10.06 -3.98
CA THR A 95 -1.29 -9.87 -4.14
C THR A 95 -1.89 -9.39 -2.83
N TRP A 96 -2.65 -8.30 -2.89
CA TRP A 96 -3.30 -7.68 -1.75
C TRP A 96 -4.82 -7.76 -1.91
N ILE A 97 -5.52 -8.00 -0.81
CA ILE A 97 -6.99 -8.03 -0.78
C ILE A 97 -7.47 -7.13 0.35
N MET A 98 -8.39 -6.21 0.03
CA MET A 98 -9.03 -5.36 1.03
C MET A 98 -9.96 -6.21 1.92
N LYS A 99 -9.68 -6.28 3.23
CA LYS A 99 -10.53 -7.01 4.20
C LYS A 99 -11.96 -6.49 4.21
N SER A 100 -12.15 -5.19 3.98
CA SER A 100 -13.47 -4.55 3.91
C SER A 100 -14.30 -5.02 2.71
N GLY A 101 -13.65 -5.45 1.62
CA GLY A 101 -14.30 -5.88 0.38
C GLY A 101 -14.61 -7.37 0.28
N ILE A 102 -14.26 -8.17 1.30
CA ILE A 102 -14.55 -9.62 1.32
C ILE A 102 -16.02 -9.83 1.69
N LYS A 103 -16.85 -10.23 0.72
CA LYS A 103 -18.31 -10.37 0.93
C LYS A 103 -18.67 -11.50 1.90
N ALA A 104 -17.81 -12.50 2.04
CA ALA A 104 -17.96 -13.57 3.05
C ALA A 104 -17.99 -13.02 4.49
N HIS A 105 -17.33 -11.88 4.76
CA HIS A 105 -17.28 -11.29 6.09
C HIS A 105 -18.65 -10.85 6.62
N ALA A 106 -19.60 -10.53 5.73
CA ALA A 106 -20.98 -10.20 6.12
C ALA A 106 -21.68 -11.36 6.87
N TYR A 107 -21.19 -12.59 6.71
CA TYR A 107 -21.79 -13.80 7.28
C TYR A 107 -21.07 -14.33 8.52
N LYS A 108 -20.05 -13.62 9.05
CA LYS A 108 -19.27 -14.05 10.23
C LYS A 108 -20.10 -14.37 11.48
N ARG A 109 -21.28 -13.78 11.61
CA ARG A 109 -22.18 -13.95 12.78
C ARG A 109 -23.48 -14.69 12.47
N SER A 110 -23.89 -14.77 11.21
CA SER A 110 -25.19 -15.33 10.80
C SER A 110 -25.09 -16.75 10.23
N ALA A 111 -23.96 -17.12 9.63
CA ALA A 111 -23.78 -18.45 9.04
C ALA A 111 -23.46 -19.53 10.10
N LYS A 112 -23.84 -20.78 9.79
CA LYS A 112 -23.47 -21.96 10.59
C LYS A 112 -21.96 -22.09 10.70
N TYR A 113 -21.48 -22.69 11.79
CA TYR A 113 -20.06 -22.84 12.08
C TYR A 113 -19.25 -23.42 10.90
N GLY A 114 -19.69 -24.54 10.30
CA GLY A 114 -18.96 -25.16 9.19
C GLY A 114 -18.79 -24.26 7.97
N ILE A 115 -19.75 -23.37 7.70
CA ILE A 115 -19.64 -22.40 6.60
C ILE A 115 -18.62 -21.31 6.93
N ARG A 116 -18.64 -20.81 8.18
CA ARG A 116 -17.66 -19.81 8.63
C ARG A 116 -16.24 -20.36 8.64
N GLN A 117 -16.09 -21.60 9.08
CA GLN A 117 -14.82 -22.31 9.06
C GLN A 117 -14.32 -22.46 7.61
N LEU A 118 -15.18 -22.85 6.68
CA LEU A 118 -14.81 -22.98 5.27
C LEU A 118 -14.31 -21.65 4.66
N PHE A 119 -14.95 -20.53 4.98
CA PHE A 119 -14.46 -19.21 4.52
C PHE A 119 -13.09 -18.87 5.10
N GLN A 120 -12.89 -19.15 6.39
CA GLN A 120 -11.59 -18.97 7.03
C GLN A 120 -10.52 -19.85 6.35
N GLU A 121 -10.84 -21.10 6.04
CA GLU A 121 -9.92 -22.01 5.33
C GLU A 121 -9.55 -21.49 3.94
N TYR A 122 -10.47 -20.85 3.22
CA TYR A 122 -10.17 -20.20 1.94
C TYR A 122 -9.22 -19.02 2.09
N GLU A 123 -9.46 -18.13 3.06
CA GLU A 123 -8.56 -17.02 3.36
C GLU A 123 -7.16 -17.52 3.78
N GLU A 124 -7.09 -18.54 4.63
CA GLU A 124 -5.83 -19.16 5.05
C GLU A 124 -5.04 -19.77 3.88
N LYS A 125 -5.73 -20.42 2.93
CA LYS A 125 -5.09 -20.91 1.70
C LYS A 125 -4.49 -19.77 0.89
N LEU A 126 -5.24 -18.68 0.68
CA LEU A 126 -4.76 -17.51 -0.04
C LEU A 126 -3.54 -16.89 0.66
N SER A 127 -3.55 -16.78 1.99
CA SER A 127 -2.37 -16.30 2.74
C SER A 127 -1.16 -17.20 2.55
N ARG A 128 -1.33 -18.54 2.50
CA ARG A 128 -0.23 -19.49 2.19
C ARG A 128 0.29 -19.33 0.77
N PHE A 129 -0.52 -18.83 -0.16
CA PHE A 129 -0.11 -18.51 -1.53
C PHE A 129 0.59 -17.15 -1.64
N GLY A 130 0.74 -16.40 -0.54
CA GLY A 130 1.38 -15.09 -0.52
C GLY A 130 0.42 -13.90 -0.61
N VAL A 131 -0.88 -14.12 -0.41
CA VAL A 131 -1.86 -13.02 -0.33
C VAL A 131 -1.79 -12.30 1.01
N GLU A 132 -1.73 -10.97 0.97
CA GLU A 132 -1.82 -10.10 2.14
C GLU A 132 -3.21 -9.47 2.24
N PHE A 133 -3.88 -9.65 3.38
CA PHE A 133 -5.18 -9.05 3.66
C PHE A 133 -5.00 -7.71 4.37
N ILE A 134 -5.27 -6.61 3.67
CA ILE A 134 -5.04 -5.24 4.15
C ILE A 134 -6.35 -4.59 4.64
N GLU A 135 -6.28 -3.79 5.70
CA GLU A 135 -7.45 -3.09 6.27
C GLU A 135 -7.66 -1.69 5.67
N SER A 136 -6.58 -1.06 5.23
CA SER A 136 -6.57 0.27 4.65
C SER A 136 -5.79 0.24 3.33
N PRO A 137 -6.21 1.02 2.33
CA PRO A 137 -5.48 1.15 1.07
C PRO A 137 -4.24 2.03 1.20
N VAL A 138 -4.11 2.75 2.30
CA VAL A 138 -2.80 3.22 2.72
C VAL A 138 -2.27 2.09 3.58
N LYS A 139 -1.21 1.39 3.13
CA LYS A 139 -0.34 0.77 4.12
C LYS A 139 0.09 1.95 4.97
N ASP A 140 -0.49 2.07 6.17
CA ASP A 140 0.12 2.86 7.21
C ASP A 140 1.51 2.25 7.31
N THR A 141 2.46 2.86 6.62
CA THR A 141 3.78 2.98 7.17
C THR A 141 3.54 3.69 8.49
N LYS A 142 3.20 2.90 9.52
CA LYS A 142 3.94 2.92 10.76
C LYS A 142 5.41 2.62 10.41
N GLU A 143 6.01 3.41 9.53
CA GLU A 143 7.33 3.91 9.81
C GLU A 143 7.11 4.70 11.08
N SER A 144 7.24 3.99 12.20
CA SER A 144 7.60 4.66 13.41
C SER A 144 8.94 5.30 13.14
N LYS A 145 8.90 6.53 12.61
CA LYS A 145 10.08 7.24 12.18
C LYS A 145 10.90 7.43 13.44
N VAL A 146 12.06 6.79 13.51
CA VAL A 146 12.98 6.98 14.62
C VAL A 146 13.54 8.38 14.43
N ILE A 147 13.20 9.29 15.33
CA ILE A 147 13.63 10.68 15.29
C ILE A 147 14.92 10.78 16.09
N THR A 148 16.00 11.03 15.37
CA THR A 148 17.34 11.23 15.94
C THR A 148 17.55 12.70 16.31
N GLU A 149 18.59 12.98 17.10
CA GLU A 149 19.00 14.34 17.45
C GLU A 149 19.18 15.22 16.19
N GLN A 150 19.83 14.67 15.15
CA GLN A 150 20.04 15.38 13.88
C GLN A 150 18.72 15.73 13.17
N ASP A 151 17.68 14.90 13.33
CA ASP A 151 16.37 15.17 12.75
C ASP A 151 15.68 16.31 13.51
N VAL A 152 15.76 16.30 14.84
CA VAL A 152 15.23 17.38 15.68
C VAL A 152 15.94 18.69 15.35
N GLU A 153 17.28 18.70 15.36
CA GLU A 153 18.10 19.88 15.07
C GLU A 153 17.74 20.51 13.72
N LYS A 154 17.55 19.70 12.67
CA LYS A 154 17.13 20.18 11.34
C LYS A 154 15.73 20.80 11.35
N LEU A 155 14.80 20.22 12.12
CA LEU A 155 13.39 20.60 12.15
C LEU A 155 13.12 21.78 13.10
N THR A 156 13.98 22.00 14.09
CA THR A 156 13.82 23.04 15.11
C THR A 156 14.75 24.24 14.92
N LYS A 157 15.43 24.36 13.77
CA LYS A 157 16.50 25.35 13.49
C LYS A 157 16.29 26.80 13.96
N ASN A 158 15.06 27.24 14.26
CA ASN A 158 14.75 28.51 14.96
C ASN A 158 13.37 28.47 15.66
N LYS A 159 12.92 27.30 16.13
CA LYS A 159 11.57 27.13 16.71
C LYS A 159 11.66 26.64 18.15
N SER A 160 10.88 27.25 19.03
CA SER A 160 10.70 26.81 20.43
C SER A 160 9.76 25.61 20.58
N GLU A 161 9.22 25.10 19.47
CA GLU A 161 8.27 23.99 19.45
C GLU A 161 8.65 22.95 18.39
N PHE A 162 8.58 21.69 18.78
CA PHE A 162 8.76 20.51 17.94
C PHE A 162 7.44 19.74 17.87
N ILE A 163 6.96 19.49 16.66
CA ILE A 163 5.74 18.69 16.43
C ILE A 163 6.17 17.25 16.20
N LEU A 164 5.80 16.37 17.12
CA LEU A 164 6.04 14.93 17.03
C LEU A 164 4.96 14.29 16.13
N PRO A 165 5.32 13.73 14.97
CA PRO A 165 4.36 13.01 14.12
C PRO A 165 3.76 11.81 14.87
N LYS A 166 2.44 11.58 14.75
CA LYS A 166 1.78 10.42 15.36
C LYS A 166 2.49 9.12 14.95
N GLY A 167 2.80 8.28 15.94
CA GLY A 167 3.42 6.98 15.74
C GLY A 167 4.95 6.96 15.61
N SER A 168 5.64 8.11 15.76
CA SER A 168 7.11 8.19 15.73
C SER A 168 7.76 7.93 17.10
N PHE A 169 9.02 7.47 17.11
CA PHE A 169 9.79 7.23 18.34
C PHE A 169 10.97 8.20 18.44
N LEU A 170 11.07 8.93 19.55
CA LEU A 170 12.23 9.76 19.87
C LEU A 170 13.36 8.90 20.45
N THR A 171 14.57 9.05 19.92
CA THR A 171 15.77 8.49 20.55
C THR A 171 16.10 9.22 21.87
N PRO A 172 16.83 8.59 22.81
CA PRO A 172 17.27 9.26 24.05
C PRO A 172 18.01 10.57 23.78
N LEU A 173 18.95 10.56 22.83
CA LEU A 173 19.71 11.76 22.42
C LEU A 173 18.81 12.89 21.89
N ALA A 174 17.79 12.55 21.10
CA ALA A 174 16.82 13.54 20.61
C ALA A 174 15.99 14.15 21.75
N LYS A 175 15.66 13.35 22.77
CA LYS A 175 14.94 13.81 23.97
C LYS A 175 15.81 14.74 24.82
N ASP A 176 17.08 14.39 25.00
CA ASP A 176 18.05 15.18 25.75
C ASP A 176 18.27 16.54 25.07
N TYR A 177 18.43 16.55 23.74
CA TYR A 177 18.54 17.79 22.96
C TYR A 177 17.32 18.73 23.11
N LEU A 178 16.10 18.18 23.06
CA LEU A 178 14.87 18.97 23.26
C LEU A 178 14.80 19.58 24.67
N GLN A 179 15.27 18.85 25.68
CA GLN A 179 15.31 19.32 27.08
C GLN A 179 16.35 20.42 27.27
N GLU A 180 17.58 20.23 26.79
CA GLU A 180 18.68 21.19 26.89
C GLU A 180 18.32 22.53 26.22
N ASN A 181 17.68 22.45 25.04
CA ASN A 181 17.29 23.64 24.27
C ASN A 181 15.92 24.21 24.65
N ARG A 182 15.25 23.66 25.69
CA ARG A 182 13.92 24.09 26.18
C ARG A 182 12.85 24.14 25.07
N ILE A 183 12.86 23.15 24.17
CA ILE A 183 11.92 23.05 23.05
C ILE A 183 10.70 22.25 23.50
N SER A 184 9.50 22.83 23.34
CA SER A 184 8.25 22.18 23.73
C SER A 184 7.79 21.15 22.70
N ILE A 185 7.32 19.98 23.16
CA ILE A 185 6.82 18.90 22.30
C ILE A 185 5.30 19.02 22.16
N LYS A 186 4.79 19.04 20.93
CA LYS A 186 3.36 18.90 20.62
C LYS A 186 3.14 17.65 19.79
N GLU A 187 2.16 16.82 20.14
CA GLU A 187 1.75 15.71 19.29
C GLU A 187 0.86 16.22 18.15
N SER A 188 1.09 15.70 16.94
CA SER A 188 0.19 15.90 15.78
C SER A 188 -1.14 15.19 15.97
#